data_AF-A0AAE2YDW7-F1
#
_entry.id   AF-A0AAE2YDW7-F1
#
_cell.length_a   1.000
_cell.length_b   1.000
_cell.length_c   1.000
_cell.angle_alpha   90.00
_cell.angle_beta   90.00
_cell.angle_gamma   90.00
#
_symmetry.space_group_name_H-M   'P 1'
#
loop_
_entity.id
_entity.type
_entity.pdbx_description
1 polymer ?
#
loop_
_entity_poly.entity_id
_entity_poly.type
_entity_poly.pdbx_seq_one_letter_code
_entity_poly.pdbx_strand_id
1 'polypeptide(L)'
;SIFRTALAKSSVLLKDGLQVDVRVFDEEIYGSALLYFTGSKEHNVKLRIVAMEKGLKLSEYGVFRDDKRIAGRTEEECYRALGLSYIEPELREDMGEVEAARKNSLPQLVEYSEIRGDFHVHSNWSDGVNTILELVEAAREKITSTYVFLTMWEP
;
A
#
# COMPACT_ATOMS: atom_id res chain seq x y z
N SER A 1 -21.25 -0.03 -15.48
CA SER A 1 -22.57 0.21 -14.87
C SER A 1 -22.42 0.72 -13.45
N ILE A 2 -23.30 1.62 -12.99
CA ILE A 2 -23.28 2.15 -11.60
C ILE A 2 -24.16 1.24 -10.74
N PHE A 3 -23.65 0.76 -9.61
CA PHE A 3 -24.36 -0.19 -8.75
C PHE A 3 -25.05 0.50 -7.58
N ARG A 4 -24.34 1.42 -6.91
CA ARG A 4 -24.86 2.22 -5.79
C ARG A 4 -24.12 3.55 -5.73
N THR A 5 -24.86 4.64 -5.59
CA THR A 5 -24.31 5.98 -5.38
C THR A 5 -24.96 6.61 -4.16
N ALA A 6 -24.13 7.18 -3.29
CA ALA A 6 -24.53 8.13 -2.26
C ALA A 6 -23.60 9.34 -2.33
N LEU A 7 -23.93 10.42 -1.59
CA LEU A 7 -23.28 11.73 -1.69
C LEU A 7 -21.73 11.71 -1.66
N ALA A 8 -21.12 10.76 -0.93
CA ALA A 8 -19.66 10.65 -0.79
C ALA A 8 -19.11 9.23 -1.09
N LYS A 9 -19.90 8.35 -1.71
CA LYS A 9 -19.45 6.99 -2.08
C LYS A 9 -20.13 6.48 -3.35
N SER A 10 -19.38 5.78 -4.17
CA SER A 10 -19.89 5.15 -5.40
C SER A 10 -19.22 3.80 -5.64
N SER A 11 -19.98 2.84 -6.14
CA SER A 11 -19.45 1.56 -6.62
C SER A 11 -19.81 1.39 -8.09
N VAL A 12 -18.80 1.16 -8.93
CA VAL A 12 -18.94 1.07 -10.38
C VAL A 12 -18.28 -0.20 -10.92
N LEU A 13 -18.86 -0.77 -11.98
CA LEU A 13 -18.22 -1.79 -12.81
C LEU A 13 -17.78 -1.12 -14.11
N LEU A 14 -16.48 -1.19 -14.39
CA LEU A 14 -15.87 -0.69 -15.62
C LEU A 14 -16.24 -1.59 -16.80
N LYS A 15 -15.94 -1.14 -18.02
CA LYS A 15 -16.29 -1.85 -19.26
C LYS A 15 -15.55 -3.20 -19.40
N ASP A 16 -14.38 -3.31 -18.80
CA ASP A 16 -13.55 -4.51 -18.75
C ASP A 16 -13.94 -5.47 -17.62
N GLY A 17 -14.95 -5.13 -16.81
CA GLY A 17 -15.44 -5.94 -15.70
C GLY A 17 -14.75 -5.69 -14.36
N LEU A 18 -13.83 -4.72 -14.26
CA LEU A 18 -13.23 -4.35 -12.97
C LEU A 18 -14.26 -3.63 -12.09
N GLN A 19 -14.46 -4.13 -10.87
CA GLN A 19 -15.27 -3.47 -9.85
C GLN A 19 -14.41 -2.47 -9.07
N VAL A 20 -14.87 -1.23 -8.97
CA VAL A 20 -14.17 -0.13 -8.30
C VAL A 20 -15.09 0.54 -7.29
N ASP A 21 -14.59 0.70 -6.07
CA ASP A 21 -15.22 1.49 -5.02
C ASP A 21 -14.51 2.85 -4.89
N VAL A 22 -15.29 3.93 -4.96
CA VAL A 22 -14.82 5.31 -4.85
C VAL A 22 -15.42 5.95 -3.62
N ARG A 23 -14.60 6.65 -2.85
CA ARG A 23 -15.02 7.42 -1.67
C ARG A 23 -14.39 8.80 -1.70
N VAL A 24 -15.15 9.80 -1.23
CA VAL A 24 -14.73 11.19 -1.20
C VAL A 24 -14.64 11.65 0.25
N PHE A 25 -13.54 12.31 0.58
CA PHE A 25 -13.22 12.81 1.91
C PHE A 25 -12.67 14.23 1.81
N ASP A 26 -12.86 15.02 2.86
CA ASP A 26 -12.23 16.32 3.00
C ASP A 26 -10.71 16.16 3.22
N GLU A 27 -9.93 17.15 2.82
CA GLU A 27 -8.46 17.11 2.88
C GLU A 27 -7.95 16.88 4.32
N GLU A 28 -8.65 17.44 5.31
CA GLU A 28 -8.25 17.37 6.72
C GLU A 28 -8.42 15.98 7.35
N ILE A 29 -9.10 15.05 6.67
CA ILE A 29 -9.28 13.66 7.12
C ILE A 29 -8.71 12.65 6.12
N TYR A 30 -8.04 13.12 5.08
CA TYR A 30 -7.57 12.27 3.99
C TYR A 30 -6.60 11.19 4.48
N GLY A 31 -5.65 11.55 5.33
CA GLY A 31 -4.70 10.61 5.93
C GLY A 31 -5.35 9.53 6.81
N SER A 32 -6.36 9.88 7.62
CA SER A 32 -7.09 8.87 8.39
C SER A 32 -7.96 7.97 7.52
N ALA A 33 -8.52 8.51 6.44
CA ALA A 33 -9.28 7.73 5.49
C ALA A 33 -8.37 6.77 4.71
N LEU A 34 -7.21 7.22 4.24
CA LEU A 34 -6.18 6.37 3.62
C LEU A 34 -5.81 5.21 4.54
N LEU A 35 -5.44 5.51 5.79
CA LEU A 35 -5.09 4.49 6.77
C LEU A 35 -6.20 3.45 6.94
N TYR A 36 -7.45 3.91 7.03
CA TYR A 36 -8.61 3.03 7.19
C TYR A 36 -8.87 2.15 5.96
N PHE A 37 -8.82 2.70 4.74
CA PHE A 37 -9.18 1.99 3.52
C PHE A 37 -8.04 1.16 2.92
N THR A 38 -6.79 1.45 3.28
CA THR A 38 -5.64 0.59 2.98
C THR A 38 -5.69 -0.68 3.84
N GLY A 39 -6.04 -0.53 5.12
CA GLY A 39 -6.09 -1.67 6.04
C GLY A 39 -4.71 -2.26 6.34
N SER A 40 -4.60 -3.56 6.63
CA SER A 40 -5.68 -4.56 6.66
C SER A 40 -6.71 -4.30 7.78
N LYS A 41 -7.78 -5.11 7.84
CA LYS A 41 -8.78 -5.00 8.91
C LYS A 41 -8.13 -5.26 10.27
N GLU A 42 -7.27 -6.26 10.33
CA GLU A 42 -6.55 -6.70 11.52
C GLU A 42 -5.61 -5.60 12.00
N HIS A 43 -4.85 -5.01 11.08
CA HIS A 43 -4.02 -3.83 11.35
C HIS A 43 -4.82 -2.66 11.94
N ASN A 44 -5.96 -2.32 11.32
CA ASN A 44 -6.86 -1.27 11.80
C ASN A 44 -7.40 -1.55 13.21
N VAL A 45 -7.76 -2.79 13.52
CA VAL A 45 -8.21 -3.19 14.87
C VAL A 45 -7.07 -2.95 15.88
N LYS A 46 -5.86 -3.36 15.54
CA LYS A 46 -4.69 -3.20 16.41
C LYS A 46 -4.36 -1.73 16.67
N LEU A 47 -4.41 -0.87 15.64
CA LEU A 47 -4.24 0.57 15.82
C LEU A 47 -5.32 1.20 16.69
N ARG A 48 -6.58 0.74 16.60
CA ARG A 48 -7.67 1.20 17.48
C ARG A 48 -7.43 0.78 18.94
N ILE A 49 -6.91 -0.42 19.18
CA ILE A 49 -6.50 -0.85 20.52
C ILE A 49 -5.39 0.07 21.06
N VAL A 50 -4.36 0.36 20.25
CA VAL A 50 -3.28 1.30 20.61
C VAL A 50 -3.84 2.69 20.95
N ALA A 51 -4.81 3.18 20.16
CA ALA A 51 -5.46 4.46 20.42
C ALA A 51 -6.17 4.44 21.77
N MET A 52 -6.96 3.40 22.05
CA MET A 52 -7.71 3.25 23.30
C MET A 52 -6.79 3.19 24.53
N GLU A 53 -5.68 2.47 24.46
CA GLU A 53 -4.65 2.44 25.52
C GLU A 53 -4.11 3.83 25.87
N LYS A 54 -4.18 4.78 24.92
CA LYS A 54 -3.72 6.17 25.08
C LYS A 54 -4.85 7.17 25.36
N GLY A 55 -6.07 6.70 25.60
CA GLY A 55 -7.25 7.57 25.76
C GLY A 55 -7.60 8.32 24.48
N LEU A 56 -7.26 7.76 23.31
CA LEU A 56 -7.56 8.30 22.00
C LEU A 56 -8.60 7.43 21.29
N LYS A 57 -9.27 8.02 20.31
CA LYS A 57 -10.17 7.31 19.38
C LYS A 57 -9.64 7.47 17.96
N LEU A 58 -9.42 6.34 17.28
CA LEU A 58 -9.08 6.30 15.86
C LEU A 58 -10.31 5.89 15.03
N SER A 59 -10.61 6.64 13.98
CA SER A 59 -11.60 6.31 12.96
C SER A 59 -11.14 6.75 11.57
N GLU A 60 -11.94 6.46 10.55
CA GLU A 60 -11.76 6.97 9.18
C GLU A 60 -11.82 8.52 9.09
N TYR A 61 -12.27 9.19 10.15
CA TYR A 61 -12.42 10.65 10.23
C TYR A 61 -11.32 11.34 11.04
N GLY A 62 -10.35 10.60 11.58
CA GLY A 62 -9.20 11.15 12.29
C GLY A 62 -8.83 10.40 13.56
N VAL A 63 -7.84 10.95 14.26
CA VAL A 63 -7.51 10.63 15.65
C VAL A 63 -8.08 11.71 16.55
N PHE A 64 -8.80 11.29 17.59
CA PHE A 64 -9.51 12.18 18.50
C PHE A 64 -9.01 12.00 19.93
N ARG A 65 -8.93 13.11 20.66
CA ARG A 65 -8.87 13.14 22.12
C ARG A 65 -10.15 13.82 22.58
N ASP A 66 -10.95 13.09 23.35
CA ASP A 66 -12.33 13.48 23.64
C ASP A 66 -13.08 13.77 22.33
N ASP A 67 -13.66 14.96 22.18
CA ASP A 67 -14.38 15.40 20.97
C ASP A 67 -13.49 16.20 19.99
N LYS A 68 -12.21 16.39 20.30
CA LYS A 68 -11.30 17.19 19.46
C LYS A 68 -10.45 16.29 18.56
N ARG A 69 -10.55 16.50 17.24
CA ARG A 69 -9.62 15.90 16.27
C ARG A 69 -8.22 16.49 16.46
N ILE A 70 -7.23 15.61 16.65
CA ILE A 70 -5.82 15.97 16.86
C ILE A 70 -4.91 15.54 15.71
N ALA A 71 -5.37 14.63 14.85
CA ALA A 71 -4.70 14.21 13.63
C ALA A 71 -5.71 13.71 12.59
N GLY A 72 -5.32 13.72 11.32
CA GLY A 72 -6.15 13.15 10.25
C GLY A 72 -5.75 13.54 8.84
N ARG A 73 -4.92 14.58 8.66
CA ARG A 73 -4.60 15.09 7.32
C ARG A 73 -3.63 14.17 6.58
N THR A 74 -2.68 13.56 7.29
CA THR A 74 -1.68 12.64 6.73
C THR A 74 -1.63 11.35 7.55
N GLU A 75 -1.24 10.23 6.94
CA GLU A 75 -1.11 8.96 7.66
C GLU A 75 -0.03 9.04 8.74
N GLU A 76 1.09 9.72 8.46
CA GLU A 76 2.21 9.95 9.36
C GLU A 76 1.78 10.71 10.62
N GLU A 77 0.88 11.69 10.48
CA GLU A 77 0.31 12.42 11.61
C GLU A 77 -0.54 11.49 12.49
N CYS A 78 -1.33 10.60 11.88
CA CYS A 78 -2.10 9.59 12.59
C CYS A 78 -1.20 8.64 13.38
N TYR A 79 -0.18 8.05 12.74
CA TYR A 79 0.79 7.17 13.43
C TYR A 79 1.52 7.90 14.57
N ARG A 80 1.95 9.14 14.32
CA ARG A 80 2.61 9.97 15.34
C ARG A 80 1.70 10.27 16.53
N ALA A 81 0.42 10.55 16.30
CA ALA A 81 -0.56 10.75 17.37
C ALA A 81 -0.76 9.49 18.22
N LEU A 82 -0.66 8.31 17.59
CA LEU A 82 -0.64 7.01 18.28
C LEU A 82 0.71 6.68 18.91
N GLY A 83 1.74 7.52 18.72
CA GLY A 83 3.11 7.30 19.17
C GLY A 83 3.78 6.09 18.54
N LEU A 84 3.56 5.91 17.23
CA LEU A 84 4.15 4.88 16.39
C LEU A 84 5.00 5.55 15.30
N SER A 85 6.05 4.85 14.86
CA SER A 85 6.64 5.13 13.55
C SER A 85 5.62 4.91 12.43
N TYR A 86 5.78 5.61 11.30
CA TYR A 86 4.99 5.33 10.10
C TYR A 86 5.22 3.88 9.66
N ILE A 87 4.14 3.20 9.28
CA ILE A 87 4.17 1.80 8.82
C ILE A 87 3.76 1.79 7.36
N GLU A 88 4.65 1.32 6.51
CA GLU A 88 4.45 1.16 5.08
C GLU A 88 3.26 0.22 4.81
N PRO A 89 2.40 0.51 3.81
CA PRO A 89 1.23 -0.31 3.48
C PRO A 89 1.51 -1.81 3.37
N GLU A 90 2.66 -2.19 2.82
CA GLU A 90 3.11 -3.56 2.59
C GLU A 90 3.28 -4.37 3.88
N LEU A 91 3.45 -3.71 5.03
CA LEU A 91 3.64 -4.35 6.33
C LEU A 91 2.34 -4.51 7.14
N ARG A 92 1.22 -3.92 6.69
CA ARG A 92 0.01 -3.72 7.50
C ARG A 92 -0.89 -4.96 7.56
N GLU A 93 -0.35 -6.07 8.07
CA GLU A 93 -1.01 -7.38 8.11
C GLU A 93 -1.11 -8.00 9.52
N ASP A 94 -0.88 -7.22 10.59
CA ASP A 94 -0.87 -7.71 11.97
C ASP A 94 0.09 -8.90 12.21
N MET A 95 1.30 -8.77 11.68
CA MET A 95 2.37 -9.77 11.78
C MET A 95 3.56 -9.31 12.64
N GLY A 96 3.39 -8.21 13.40
CA GLY A 96 4.40 -7.68 14.33
C GLY A 96 4.87 -6.26 14.01
N GLU A 97 4.34 -5.67 12.95
CA GLU A 97 4.65 -4.32 12.47
C GLU A 97 4.30 -3.26 13.51
N VAL A 98 3.19 -3.39 14.25
CA VAL A 98 2.80 -2.43 15.28
C VAL A 98 3.77 -2.46 16.47
N GLU A 99 4.20 -3.64 16.89
CA GLU A 99 5.20 -3.82 17.96
C GLU A 99 6.56 -3.26 17.54
N ALA A 100 6.97 -3.50 16.29
CA ALA A 100 8.20 -2.95 15.73
C ALA A 100 8.13 -1.42 15.63
N ALA A 101 6.99 -0.86 15.19
CA ALA A 101 6.77 0.58 15.11
C ALA A 101 6.80 1.26 16.47
N ARG A 102 6.30 0.62 17.54
CA ARG A 102 6.43 1.10 18.93
C ARG A 102 7.88 1.20 19.39
N LYS A 103 8.75 0.33 18.88
CA LYS A 103 10.17 0.25 19.23
C LYS A 103 11.07 1.02 18.25
N ASN A 104 10.50 1.67 17.23
CA ASN A 104 11.22 2.27 16.11
C ASN A 104 12.22 1.28 15.47
N SER A 105 11.77 0.04 15.28
CA SER A 105 12.58 -1.07 14.77
C SER A 105 11.90 -1.76 13.59
N LEU A 106 11.19 -1.00 12.75
CA LEU A 106 10.62 -1.50 11.51
C LEU A 106 11.75 -1.94 10.55
N PRO A 107 11.51 -2.98 9.74
CA PRO A 107 12.49 -3.40 8.74
C PRO A 107 12.64 -2.33 7.66
N GLN A 108 13.83 -2.23 7.08
CA GLN A 108 14.02 -1.46 5.85
C GLN A 108 13.48 -2.28 4.68
N LEU A 109 12.55 -1.71 3.92
CA LEU A 109 12.01 -2.33 2.71
C LEU A 109 12.96 -2.12 1.53
N VAL A 110 12.91 -3.04 0.57
CA VAL A 110 13.63 -2.91 -0.70
C VAL A 110 12.82 -1.98 -1.61
N GLU A 111 13.49 -0.95 -2.11
CA GLU A 111 12.89 0.02 -3.03
C GLU A 111 13.00 -0.43 -4.49
N TYR A 112 12.09 0.04 -5.33
CA TYR A 112 12.12 -0.28 -6.76
C TYR A 112 13.45 0.12 -7.43
N SER A 113 14.07 1.21 -6.97
CA SER A 113 15.36 1.71 -7.45
C SER A 113 16.54 0.78 -7.10
N GLU A 114 16.38 -0.09 -6.12
CA GLU A 114 17.39 -1.08 -5.71
C GLU A 114 17.32 -2.37 -6.54
N ILE A 115 16.24 -2.56 -7.31
CA ILE A 115 16.06 -3.72 -8.19
C ILE A 115 16.96 -3.58 -9.41
N ARG A 116 18.03 -4.39 -9.48
CA ARG A 116 19.03 -4.31 -10.55
C ARG A 116 18.74 -5.16 -11.79
N GLY A 117 17.62 -5.85 -11.83
CA GLY A 117 17.29 -6.71 -12.96
C GLY A 117 16.15 -7.66 -12.68
N ASP A 118 15.67 -8.25 -13.76
CA ASP A 118 14.69 -9.32 -13.72
C ASP A 118 15.42 -10.66 -13.88
N PHE A 119 15.15 -11.59 -12.96
CA PHE A 119 15.82 -12.88 -12.91
C PHE A 119 15.07 -13.99 -13.64
N HIS A 120 13.86 -13.71 -14.14
CA HIS A 120 13.03 -14.72 -14.79
C HIS A 120 12.28 -14.10 -15.97
N VAL A 121 12.89 -14.16 -17.16
CA VAL A 121 12.29 -13.67 -18.40
C VAL A 121 12.36 -14.74 -19.49
N HIS A 122 11.25 -14.94 -20.17
CA HIS A 122 11.13 -15.89 -21.28
C HIS A 122 11.36 -15.18 -22.62
N SER A 123 12.14 -15.81 -23.50
CA SER A 123 12.30 -15.38 -24.88
C SER A 123 11.57 -16.32 -25.84
N ASN A 124 11.48 -15.92 -27.10
CA ASN A 124 10.93 -16.74 -28.18
C ASN A 124 11.75 -18.00 -28.54
N TRP A 125 12.82 -18.27 -27.79
CA TRP A 125 13.51 -19.56 -27.84
C TRP A 125 12.76 -20.67 -27.08
N SER A 126 11.75 -20.33 -26.26
CA SER A 126 10.81 -21.28 -25.66
C SER A 126 9.38 -20.82 -25.93
N ASP A 127 8.78 -20.16 -24.96
CA ASP A 127 7.36 -19.80 -24.84
C ASP A 127 7.17 -18.29 -24.68
N GLY A 128 8.26 -17.51 -24.70
CA GLY A 128 8.21 -16.06 -24.76
C GLY A 128 7.85 -15.54 -26.15
N VAL A 129 7.43 -14.28 -26.23
CA VAL A 129 7.10 -13.62 -27.50
C VAL A 129 8.29 -12.83 -28.05
N ASN A 130 9.10 -12.26 -27.15
CA ASN A 130 10.18 -11.35 -27.52
C ASN A 130 11.49 -12.10 -27.81
N THR A 131 12.27 -11.58 -28.75
CA THR A 131 13.66 -11.98 -28.95
C THR A 131 14.52 -11.55 -27.76
N ILE A 132 15.68 -12.21 -27.60
CA ILE A 132 16.67 -11.82 -26.58
C ILE A 132 17.09 -10.35 -26.72
N LEU A 133 17.26 -9.86 -27.95
CA LEU A 133 17.66 -8.48 -28.20
C LEU A 133 16.60 -7.50 -27.71
N GLU A 134 15.34 -7.73 -28.03
CA GLU A 134 14.21 -6.90 -27.56
C GLU A 134 14.11 -6.90 -26.03
N LEU A 135 14.36 -8.03 -25.37
CA LEU A 135 14.39 -8.12 -23.91
C LEU A 135 15.53 -7.30 -23.29
N VAL A 136 16.72 -7.34 -23.89
CA VAL A 136 17.87 -6.55 -23.44
C VAL A 136 17.63 -5.05 -23.66
N GLU A 137 17.04 -4.67 -24.79
CA GLU A 137 16.69 -3.28 -25.08
C GLU A 137 15.64 -2.76 -24.10
N ALA A 138 14.56 -3.50 -23.88
CA ALA A 138 13.52 -3.16 -22.91
C ALA A 138 14.07 -3.03 -21.48
N ALA A 139 15.04 -3.87 -21.11
CA ALA A 139 15.70 -3.75 -19.82
C ALA A 139 16.59 -2.51 -19.74
N ARG A 140 17.29 -2.12 -20.80
CA ARG A 140 18.07 -0.87 -20.81
C ARG A 140 17.20 0.38 -20.68
N GLU A 141 15.97 0.33 -21.20
CA GLU A 141 15.00 1.43 -21.06
C GLU A 141 14.45 1.54 -19.63
N LYS A 142 14.41 0.44 -18.88
CA LYS A 142 14.06 0.47 -17.45
C LYS A 142 15.25 0.99 -16.65
N ILE A 143 15.06 2.16 -16.03
CA ILE A 143 16.08 2.90 -15.27
C ILE A 143 16.86 2.05 -14.25
N THR A 144 16.23 1.01 -13.70
CA THR A 144 16.77 0.21 -12.60
C THR A 144 17.48 -1.07 -13.07
N SER A 145 17.19 -1.54 -14.29
CA SER A 145 17.70 -2.81 -14.80
C SER A 145 19.15 -2.69 -15.32
N THR A 146 20.08 -3.33 -14.62
CA THR A 146 21.46 -3.57 -15.06
C THR A 146 21.61 -4.92 -15.77
N TYR A 147 20.80 -5.92 -15.41
CA TYR A 147 20.89 -7.30 -15.90
C TYR A 147 19.50 -7.86 -16.26
N VAL A 148 19.47 -8.84 -17.16
CA VAL A 148 18.30 -9.69 -17.44
C VAL A 148 18.79 -11.13 -17.47
N PHE A 149 18.15 -12.01 -16.70
CA PHE A 149 18.41 -13.44 -16.79
C PHE A 149 17.32 -14.12 -17.60
N LEU A 150 17.76 -14.87 -18.61
CA LEU A 150 16.90 -15.65 -19.47
C LEU A 150 16.78 -17.05 -18.90
N THR A 151 15.58 -17.41 -18.48
CA THR A 151 15.26 -18.72 -17.94
C THR A 151 14.42 -19.46 -18.96
N MET A 152 15.06 -20.41 -19.64
CA MET A 152 14.46 -21.20 -20.70
C MET A 152 13.89 -22.49 -20.10
N TRP A 153 12.71 -22.91 -20.53
CA TRP A 153 12.18 -24.22 -20.16
C TRP A 153 12.83 -25.32 -21.01
N GLU A 154 13.28 -26.40 -20.37
CA GLU A 154 13.64 -27.65 -21.06
C GLU A 154 12.50 -28.68 -20.87
N PRO A 155 12.08 -29.39 -21.93
CA PRO A 155 11.01 -30.38 -21.87
C PRO A 155 11.32 -31.65 -21.10
#